data_AF-A0A3D0PAF2-F1
#
_entry.id   AF-A0A3D0PAF2-F1
#
_cell.length_a   1.000
_cell.length_b   1.000
_cell.length_c   1.000
_cell.angle_alpha   90.00
_cell.angle_beta   90.00
_cell.angle_gamma   90.00
#
_symmetry.space_group_name_H-M   'P 1'
#
loop_
_entity.id
_entity.type
_entity.pdbx_description
1 polymer ?
#
loop_
_entity_poly.entity_id
_entity_poly.type
_entity_poly.pdbx_seq_one_letter_code
_entity_poly.pdbx_strand_id
1 'polypeptide(L)'
;GRFGSYVVHDKGKGEKDYRSLKADDDVLEVGFERAMELLSMPKRGRGGRTALKSLGTPDGSDEAIQLFDGPYGLYVKQGKVNASLPEGTTAETITLEQAIELLEAKAATKKSSRKSTAKKKPAAKKPAAKKPAAPRTTKTGRLRASAVRVIKAADS
;
A
#
# COMPACT_ATOMS: atom_id res chain seq x y z
N GLY A 1 3.59 -0.07 -14.22
CA GLY A 1 3.30 0.95 -13.18
C GLY A 1 4.16 0.71 -11.96
N ARG A 2 3.94 1.39 -10.82
CA ARG A 2 4.73 1.21 -9.58
C ARG A 2 4.72 -0.23 -9.05
N PHE A 3 3.66 -0.98 -9.34
CA PHE A 3 3.40 -2.31 -8.79
C PHE A 3 3.52 -3.44 -9.83
N GLY A 4 4.19 -3.19 -10.96
CA GLY A 4 4.31 -4.15 -12.07
C GLY A 4 3.44 -3.82 -13.28
N SER A 5 3.34 -4.78 -14.21
CA SER A 5 2.48 -4.76 -15.40
C SER A 5 1.01 -5.04 -15.03
N TYR A 6 0.08 -4.45 -15.76
CA TYR A 6 -1.35 -4.51 -15.44
C TYR A 6 -2.21 -4.27 -16.67
N VAL A 7 -3.44 -4.81 -16.62
CA VAL A 7 -4.52 -4.54 -17.56
C VAL A 7 -5.39 -3.42 -16.99
N VAL A 8 -5.86 -2.53 -17.87
CA VAL A 8 -6.85 -1.49 -17.55
C VAL A 8 -8.07 -1.68 -18.42
N HIS A 9 -9.24 -1.67 -17.79
CA HIS A 9 -10.51 -1.54 -18.49
C HIS A 9 -11.10 -0.16 -18.20
N ASP A 10 -11.22 0.68 -19.23
CA ASP A 10 -11.89 1.96 -19.14
C ASP A 10 -13.40 1.74 -19.36
N LYS A 11 -14.19 1.87 -18.31
CA LYS A 11 -15.65 1.67 -18.36
C LYS A 11 -16.40 2.94 -18.79
N GLY A 12 -15.68 4.01 -19.12
CA GLY A 12 -16.25 5.32 -19.39
C GLY A 12 -16.62 6.08 -18.11
N LYS A 13 -16.97 7.37 -18.27
CA LYS A 13 -17.33 8.29 -17.16
C LYS A 13 -16.25 8.41 -16.06
N GLY A 14 -14.98 8.14 -16.40
CA GLY A 14 -13.84 8.24 -15.48
C GLY A 14 -13.65 7.00 -14.60
N GLU A 15 -14.47 5.96 -14.74
CA GLU A 15 -14.29 4.71 -14.00
C GLU A 15 -13.31 3.78 -14.74
N LYS A 16 -12.21 3.45 -14.06
CA LYS A 16 -11.17 2.55 -14.59
C LYS A 16 -10.99 1.37 -13.65
N ASP A 17 -11.10 0.15 -14.17
CA ASP A 17 -10.71 -1.04 -13.44
C ASP A 17 -9.28 -1.46 -13.78
N TYR A 18 -8.56 -1.89 -12.75
CA TYR A 18 -7.14 -2.23 -12.83
C TYR A 18 -6.95 -3.63 -12.28
N ARG A 19 -6.20 -4.46 -13.03
CA ARG A 19 -5.80 -5.80 -12.61
C ARG A 19 -4.33 -6.02 -12.93
N SER A 20 -3.54 -6.42 -11.94
CA SER A 20 -2.14 -6.77 -12.14
C SER A 20 -2.04 -8.07 -12.95
N LEU A 21 -1.07 -8.12 -13.86
CA LEU A 21 -0.69 -9.37 -14.53
C LEU A 21 0.06 -10.27 -13.55
N LYS A 22 -0.04 -11.60 -13.72
CA LYS A 22 0.74 -12.56 -12.94
C LYS A 22 2.14 -12.69 -13.53
N ALA A 23 3.05 -13.34 -12.79
CA ALA A 23 4.43 -13.54 -13.24
C ALA A 23 4.53 -14.36 -14.53
N ASP A 24 3.55 -15.23 -14.78
CA ASP A 24 3.50 -16.11 -15.94
C ASP A 24 2.95 -15.42 -17.21
N ASP A 25 2.32 -14.24 -17.06
CA ASP A 25 1.70 -13.53 -18.19
C ASP A 25 2.69 -12.50 -18.79
N ASP A 26 3.02 -12.63 -20.09
CA ASP A 26 3.82 -11.63 -20.82
C ASP A 26 2.96 -10.44 -21.27
N VAL A 27 3.43 -9.23 -21.00
CA VAL A 27 2.80 -7.97 -21.40
C VAL A 27 2.57 -7.86 -22.91
N LEU A 28 3.42 -8.49 -23.72
CA LEU A 28 3.32 -8.43 -25.17
C LEU A 28 2.38 -9.49 -25.77
N GLU A 29 2.12 -10.57 -25.05
CA GLU A 29 1.34 -11.72 -25.53
C GLU A 29 -0.07 -11.79 -24.93
N VAL A 30 -0.34 -11.06 -23.84
CA VAL A 30 -1.66 -11.04 -23.20
C VAL A 30 -2.74 -10.58 -24.18
N GLY A 31 -3.62 -11.52 -24.54
CA GLY A 31 -4.78 -11.30 -25.37
C GLY A 31 -6.03 -10.84 -24.61
N PHE A 32 -7.10 -10.59 -25.36
CA PHE A 32 -8.39 -10.12 -24.85
C PHE A 32 -9.04 -11.11 -23.87
N GLU A 33 -9.02 -12.40 -24.19
CA GLU A 33 -9.62 -13.46 -23.36
C GLU A 33 -8.97 -13.50 -21.98
N ARG A 34 -7.63 -13.50 -21.95
CA ARG A 34 -6.87 -13.45 -20.70
C ARG A 34 -7.11 -12.18 -19.89
N ALA A 35 -7.21 -11.03 -20.57
CA ALA A 35 -7.57 -9.77 -19.92
C ALA A 35 -8.95 -9.84 -19.25
N MET A 36 -9.94 -10.44 -19.92
CA MET A 36 -11.29 -10.63 -19.38
C MET A 36 -11.31 -11.59 -18.18
N GLU A 37 -10.54 -12.68 -18.21
CA GLU A 37 -10.36 -13.56 -17.06
C GLU A 37 -9.81 -12.82 -15.83
N LEU A 38 -8.80 -11.97 -16.03
CA LEU A 38 -8.22 -11.21 -14.92
C LEU A 38 -9.19 -10.16 -14.36
N LEU A 39 -9.99 -9.54 -15.23
CA LEU A 39 -11.00 -8.56 -14.84
C LEU A 39 -12.19 -9.19 -14.12
N SER A 40 -12.58 -10.42 -14.47
CA SER A 40 -13.65 -11.16 -13.79
C SER A 40 -13.26 -11.58 -12.38
N MET A 41 -11.96 -11.78 -12.11
CA MET A 41 -11.48 -12.05 -10.75
C MET A 41 -11.78 -10.87 -9.83
N PRO A 42 -12.21 -11.13 -8.57
CA PRO A 42 -12.47 -10.07 -7.61
C PRO A 42 -11.21 -9.27 -7.34
N LYS A 43 -11.36 -7.96 -7.22
CA LYS A 43 -10.27 -7.05 -6.91
C LYS A 43 -9.71 -7.40 -5.53
N ARG A 44 -8.58 -8.10 -5.48
CA ARG A 44 -7.82 -8.26 -4.24
C ARG A 44 -7.39 -6.86 -3.80
N GLY A 45 -8.04 -6.36 -2.76
CA GLY A 45 -7.68 -5.09 -2.13
C GLY A 45 -6.21 -5.09 -1.74
N ARG A 46 -5.61 -3.91 -1.65
CA ARG A 46 -4.20 -3.71 -1.23
C ARG A 46 -4.00 -4.21 0.20
N GLY A 47 -3.79 -5.52 0.37
CA GLY A 47 -3.43 -6.17 1.64
C GLY A 47 -4.15 -5.61 2.87
N GLY A 48 -5.45 -5.31 2.75
CA GLY A 48 -6.22 -4.81 3.87
C GLY A 48 -6.32 -5.92 4.90
N ARG A 49 -5.91 -5.64 6.15
CA ARG A 49 -6.11 -6.60 7.25
C ARG A 49 -7.59 -6.87 7.39
N THR A 50 -7.97 -8.14 7.43
CA THR A 50 -9.34 -8.56 7.68
C THR A 50 -9.67 -8.28 9.14
N ALA A 51 -10.77 -7.57 9.39
CA ALA A 51 -11.28 -7.41 10.74
C ALA A 51 -11.76 -8.78 11.23
N LEU A 52 -11.22 -9.24 12.36
CA LEU A 52 -11.58 -10.51 12.97
C LEU A 52 -12.92 -10.40 13.70
N LYS A 53 -13.15 -9.28 14.40
CA LYS A 53 -14.37 -9.04 15.17
C LYS A 53 -14.65 -7.55 15.26
N SER A 54 -15.90 -7.15 15.06
CA SER A 54 -16.36 -5.80 15.39
C SER A 54 -16.92 -5.83 16.81
N LEU A 55 -16.33 -5.04 17.73
CA LEU A 55 -16.76 -5.00 19.13
C LEU A 55 -17.93 -4.01 19.34
N GLY A 56 -18.20 -3.14 18.36
CA GLY A 56 -19.29 -2.17 18.40
C GLY A 56 -18.78 -0.73 18.58
N THR A 57 -19.71 0.20 18.69
CA THR A 57 -19.42 1.62 18.90
C THR A 57 -19.59 1.93 20.39
N PRO A 58 -18.58 2.46 21.10
CA PRO A 58 -18.72 2.85 22.49
C PRO A 58 -19.57 4.13 22.61
N ASP A 59 -20.32 4.23 23.71
CA ASP A 59 -21.16 5.39 24.01
C ASP A 59 -20.30 6.65 24.18
N GLY A 60 -20.25 7.50 23.14
CA GLY A 60 -19.44 8.72 23.10
C GLY A 60 -18.42 8.81 21.96
N SER A 61 -18.35 7.81 21.06
CA SER A 61 -17.54 7.92 19.83
C SER A 61 -18.36 7.66 18.58
N ASP A 62 -17.98 8.29 17.46
CA ASP A 62 -18.63 8.07 16.16
C ASP A 62 -18.04 6.87 15.39
N GLU A 63 -17.00 6.22 15.92
CA GLU A 63 -16.23 5.20 15.21
C GLU A 63 -16.33 3.83 15.90
N ALA A 64 -16.69 2.81 15.13
CA ALA A 64 -16.75 1.44 15.62
C ALA A 64 -15.36 0.89 15.95
N ILE A 65 -15.28 0.18 17.07
CA ILE A 65 -14.10 -0.53 17.52
C ILE A 65 -14.01 -1.88 16.78
N GLN A 66 -12.90 -2.09 16.09
CA GLN A 66 -12.64 -3.29 15.31
C GLN A 66 -11.34 -3.97 15.76
N LEU A 67 -11.39 -5.30 15.87
CA LEU A 67 -10.27 -6.16 16.19
C LEU A 67 -9.64 -6.71 14.92
N PHE A 68 -8.32 -6.66 14.83
CA PHE A 68 -7.56 -7.09 13.67
C PHE A 68 -6.41 -8.00 14.09
N ASP A 69 -6.04 -8.90 13.19
CA ASP A 69 -4.81 -9.68 13.29
C ASP A 69 -3.64 -8.92 12.65
N GLY A 70 -2.51 -8.89 13.34
CA GLY A 70 -1.31 -8.17 12.93
C GLY A 70 -0.04 -8.99 13.18
N PRO A 71 1.10 -8.57 12.61
CA PRO A 71 2.37 -9.28 12.76
C PRO A 71 2.91 -9.29 14.20
N TYR A 72 2.38 -8.41 15.05
CA TYR A 72 2.74 -8.29 16.48
C TYR A 72 1.62 -8.80 17.39
N GLY A 73 0.69 -9.61 16.85
CA GLY A 73 -0.49 -10.09 17.57
C GLY A 73 -1.75 -9.25 17.36
N LEU A 74 -2.78 -9.65 18.09
CA LEU A 74 -4.11 -9.05 18.02
C LEU A 74 -4.08 -7.59 18.49
N TYR A 75 -4.82 -6.74 17.80
CA TYR A 75 -4.95 -5.35 18.19
C TYR A 75 -6.33 -4.80 17.88
N VAL A 76 -6.71 -3.80 18.67
CA VAL A 76 -7.95 -3.08 18.54
C VAL A 76 -7.70 -1.75 17.83
N LYS A 77 -8.60 -1.36 16.95
CA LYS A 77 -8.55 -0.11 16.19
C LYS A 77 -9.87 0.64 16.30
N GLN A 78 -9.75 1.94 16.60
CA GLN A 78 -10.82 2.93 16.55
C GLN A 78 -10.30 4.11 15.73
N GLY A 79 -10.73 4.19 14.46
CA GLY A 79 -10.22 5.13 13.44
C GLY A 79 -8.70 5.23 13.35
N LYS A 80 -8.13 6.27 13.97
CA LYS A 80 -6.68 6.57 13.97
C LYS A 80 -5.92 6.04 15.19
N VAL A 81 -6.63 5.59 16.22
CA VAL A 81 -6.05 5.04 17.44
C VAL A 81 -6.03 3.51 17.34
N ASN A 82 -4.89 2.92 17.67
CA ASN A 82 -4.69 1.48 17.69
C ASN A 82 -4.06 1.12 19.04
N ALA A 83 -4.56 0.05 19.66
CA ALA A 83 -4.04 -0.51 20.89
C ALA A 83 -3.80 -2.02 20.72
N SER A 84 -2.58 -2.48 21.03
CA SER A 84 -2.24 -3.91 21.02
C SER A 84 -2.85 -4.61 22.22
N LEU A 85 -3.29 -5.85 22.03
CA LEU A 85 -3.74 -6.72 23.10
C LEU A 85 -2.55 -7.46 23.72
N PRO A 86 -2.61 -7.78 25.02
CA PRO A 86 -1.61 -8.63 25.66
C PRO A 86 -1.64 -10.04 25.04
N GLU A 87 -0.46 -10.65 24.93
CA GLU A 87 -0.30 -12.00 24.38
C GLU A 87 -0.98 -13.02 25.29
N GLY A 88 -2.12 -13.56 24.85
CA GLY A 88 -2.95 -14.49 25.63
C GLY A 88 -4.43 -14.11 25.66
N THR A 89 -4.78 -12.86 25.34
CA THR A 89 -6.18 -12.47 25.15
C THR A 89 -6.62 -12.83 23.73
N THR A 90 -7.74 -13.54 23.60
CA THR A 90 -8.30 -13.91 22.29
C THR A 90 -9.37 -12.92 21.85
N ALA A 91 -9.73 -12.96 20.57
CA ALA A 91 -10.80 -12.13 20.01
C ALA A 91 -12.17 -12.37 20.67
N GLU A 92 -12.35 -13.52 21.32
CA GLU A 92 -13.60 -13.89 21.99
C GLU A 92 -13.70 -13.36 23.41
N THR A 93 -12.57 -13.36 24.14
CA THR A 93 -12.53 -12.97 25.55
C THR A 93 -12.52 -11.46 25.79
N ILE A 94 -12.17 -10.67 24.77
CA ILE A 94 -12.11 -9.21 24.93
C ILE A 94 -13.51 -8.59 24.94
N THR A 95 -13.76 -7.76 25.95
CA THR A 95 -15.00 -6.98 26.06
C THR A 95 -14.79 -5.56 25.54
N LEU A 96 -15.91 -4.88 25.24
CA LEU A 96 -15.90 -3.50 24.76
C LEU A 96 -15.23 -2.56 25.79
N GLU A 97 -15.51 -2.76 27.08
CA GLU A 97 -14.94 -1.94 28.17
C GLU A 97 -13.41 -2.03 28.24
N GLN A 98 -12.86 -3.24 28.19
CA GLN A 98 -11.40 -3.46 28.17
C GLN A 98 -10.76 -2.84 26.93
N ALA A 99 -11.45 -2.90 25.78
CA ALA A 99 -10.98 -2.28 24.56
C ALA A 99 -10.93 -0.75 24.67
N ILE A 100 -11.93 -0.11 25.30
CA ILE A 100 -11.92 1.34 25.56
C ILE A 100 -10.73 1.70 26.45
N GLU A 101 -10.54 1.00 27.57
CA GLU A 101 -9.47 1.32 28.52
C GLU A 101 -8.08 1.26 27.86
N LEU A 102 -7.83 0.22 27.06
CA LEU A 102 -6.58 0.08 26.29
C LEU A 102 -6.42 1.18 25.23
N LEU A 103 -7.51 1.60 24.58
CA LEU A 103 -7.48 2.67 23.59
C LEU A 103 -7.25 4.03 24.24
N GLU A 104 -7.87 4.33 25.39
CA GLU A 104 -7.68 5.55 26.16
C GLU A 104 -6.25 5.66 26.69
N ALA A 105 -5.71 4.58 27.27
CA ALA A 105 -4.32 4.52 27.72
C ALA A 105 -3.33 4.79 26.56
N LYS A 106 -3.62 4.26 25.36
CA LYS A 106 -2.80 4.51 24.15
C LYS A 106 -3.04 5.89 23.55
N ALA A 107 -4.23 6.46 23.66
CA ALA A 107 -4.54 7.80 23.21
C ALA A 107 -3.84 8.85 24.10
N ALA A 108 -3.86 8.65 25.43
CA ALA A 108 -3.18 9.50 26.40
C ALA A 108 -1.66 9.51 26.21
N THR A 109 -1.06 8.35 25.93
CA THR A 109 0.39 8.22 25.73
C THR A 109 0.89 8.74 24.38
N LYS A 110 0.01 8.98 23.39
CA LYS A 110 0.39 9.53 22.07
C LYS A 110 0.76 11.02 22.09
N LYS A 111 0.61 11.73 23.21
CA LYS A 111 1.17 13.08 23.40
C LYS A 111 2.65 13.01 23.82
N SER A 112 3.52 12.54 22.92
CA SER A 112 4.96 12.91 22.85
C SER A 112 5.73 11.81 22.17
N SER A 113 6.18 12.10 20.95
CA SER A 113 7.51 11.75 20.43
C SER A 113 7.51 11.73 18.90
N ARG A 114 7.17 12.88 18.29
CA ARG A 114 7.78 13.22 17.02
C ARG A 114 9.01 14.08 17.29
N LYS A 115 9.99 13.52 18.02
CA LYS A 115 11.37 13.99 17.90
C LYS A 115 11.86 13.42 16.58
N SER A 116 11.66 14.19 15.52
CA SER A 116 12.31 13.94 14.24
C SER A 116 13.81 13.82 14.53
N THR A 117 14.35 12.63 14.36
CA THR A 117 15.79 12.44 14.22
C THR A 117 16.18 13.27 13.01
N ALA A 118 16.73 14.46 13.27
CA ALA A 118 17.36 15.30 12.27
C ALA A 118 18.21 14.40 11.38
N LYS A 119 17.97 14.46 10.07
CA LYS A 119 18.80 13.82 9.05
C LYS A 119 20.25 14.15 9.38
N LYS A 120 21.01 13.16 9.90
CA LYS A 120 22.47 13.23 9.92
C LYS A 120 22.89 13.31 8.45
N LYS A 121 23.24 14.52 8.04
CA LYS A 121 23.99 14.84 6.83
C LYS A 121 25.10 13.78 6.67
N PRO A 122 25.20 13.05 5.55
CA PRO A 122 26.33 12.17 5.34
C PRO A 122 27.59 13.06 5.35
N ALA A 123 28.50 12.75 6.27
CA ALA A 123 29.80 13.41 6.35
C ALA A 123 30.49 13.29 4.99
N ALA A 124 30.92 14.44 4.47
CA ALA A 124 31.66 14.53 3.23
C ALA A 124 32.90 13.61 3.32
N LYS A 125 32.93 12.57 2.49
CA LYS A 125 34.17 11.82 2.26
C LYS A 125 35.14 12.75 1.54
N LYS A 126 36.23 13.05 2.25
CA LYS A 126 37.42 13.77 1.80
C LYS A 126 37.93 13.18 0.47
N PRO A 127 38.31 13.99 -0.52
CA PRO A 127 38.74 13.52 -1.83
C PRO A 127 40.16 12.96 -1.72
N ALA A 128 40.36 11.71 -2.13
CA ALA A 128 41.68 11.12 -2.32
C ALA A 128 42.13 11.29 -3.78
N ALA A 129 43.36 11.79 -3.89
CA ALA A 129 44.26 12.02 -5.02
C ALA A 129 43.90 11.51 -6.45
N LYS A 130 44.16 12.42 -7.38
CA LYS A 130 44.19 12.31 -8.85
C LYS A 130 45.11 11.19 -9.36
N LYS A 131 44.65 10.44 -10.37
CA LYS A 131 45.50 9.76 -11.37
C LYS A 131 44.87 9.96 -12.77
N PRO A 132 45.62 10.31 -13.82
CA PRO A 132 45.05 10.87 -15.06
C PRO A 132 44.58 9.84 -16.10
N ALA A 133 43.47 10.22 -16.75
CA ALA A 133 42.92 10.00 -18.09
C ALA A 133 43.30 8.77 -18.97
N ALA A 134 42.24 8.15 -19.53
CA ALA A 134 42.14 7.86 -20.97
C ALA A 134 40.68 8.10 -21.45
N PRO A 135 40.44 8.72 -22.64
CA PRO A 135 39.14 9.26 -23.03
C PRO A 135 38.34 8.30 -23.93
N ARG A 136 37.03 8.11 -23.69
CA ARG A 136 36.10 7.61 -24.74
C ARG A 136 34.76 8.33 -24.72
N THR A 137 34.69 9.33 -25.61
CA THR A 137 33.59 9.69 -26.52
C THR A 137 32.16 9.72 -25.99
N THR A 138 31.67 10.95 -25.87
CA THR A 138 30.27 11.35 -25.88
C THR A 138 29.56 10.86 -27.15
N LYS A 139 28.39 10.23 -27.00
CA LYS A 139 27.33 10.26 -28.01
C LYS A 139 26.03 10.70 -27.35
N THR A 140 25.81 12.01 -27.49
CA THR A 140 24.57 12.67 -27.93
C THR A 140 23.31 11.80 -28.02
N GLY A 141 22.26 12.32 -27.39
CA GLY A 141 20.97 11.67 -27.21
C GLY A 141 20.26 11.19 -28.46
N ARG A 142 19.24 10.36 -28.22
CA ARG A 142 18.17 10.11 -29.17
C ARG A 142 16.87 9.82 -28.41
N LEU A 143 16.01 10.82 -28.48
CA LEU A 143 14.56 10.77 -28.68
C LEU A 143 13.71 9.97 -27.69
N ARG A 144 12.88 10.74 -26.95
CA ARG A 144 11.60 10.28 -26.45
C ARG A 144 10.76 9.74 -27.62
N ALA A 145 10.54 8.45 -27.67
CA ALA A 145 9.46 7.87 -28.45
C ALA A 145 8.24 7.73 -27.53
N SER A 146 7.40 8.76 -27.52
CA SER A 146 6.02 8.65 -27.11
C SER A 146 5.26 7.88 -28.19
N ALA A 147 4.85 6.65 -27.88
CA ALA A 147 3.90 5.90 -28.70
C ALA A 147 2.87 5.25 -27.77
N VAL A 148 1.92 6.04 -27.31
CA VAL A 148 0.64 5.52 -26.79
C VAL A 148 -0.16 5.10 -28.02
N ARG A 149 -0.22 3.79 -28.32
CA ARG A 149 -1.23 3.28 -29.25
C ARG A 149 -2.55 3.20 -28.50
N VAL A 150 -3.42 4.17 -28.76
CA VAL A 150 -4.84 4.09 -28.43
C VAL A 150 -5.47 3.19 -29.50
N ILE A 151 -5.91 2.00 -29.12
CA ILE A 151 -6.78 1.18 -29.97
C ILE A 151 -8.18 1.76 -29.79
N LYS A 152 -8.63 2.56 -30.77
CA LYS A 152 -10.00 3.05 -30.84
C LYS A 152 -10.86 1.91 -31.41
N ALA A 153 -11.89 1.51 -30.65
CA ALA A 153 -12.93 0.62 -31.17
C ALA A 153 -13.62 1.30 -32.36
N ALA A 154 -13.74 0.59 -33.47
CA ALA A 154 -14.56 0.99 -34.60
C ALA A 154 -16.02 0.69 -34.29
N ASP A 155 -16.87 1.70 -34.50
CA ASP A 155 -18.33 1.60 -34.48
C ASP A 155 -18.84 0.56 -35.49
N SER A 156 -19.93 -0.10 -35.13
CA SER A 156 -20.91 -0.73 -36.03
C SER A 156 -22.29 -0.24 -35.63
#